data_AF-A0A9D7ZAP4-F1
#
_entry.id   AF-A0A9D7ZAP4-F1
#
_cell.length_a   1.000
_cell.length_b   1.000
_cell.length_c   1.000
_cell.angle_alpha   90.00
_cell.angle_beta   90.00
_cell.angle_gamma   90.00
#
_symmetry.space_group_name_H-M   'P 1'
#
loop_
_entity.id
_entity.type
_entity.pdbx_description
1 polymer ?
#
loop_
_entity_poly.entity_id
_entity_poly.type
_entity_poly.pdbx_seq_one_letter_code
_entity_poly.pdbx_strand_id
1 'polypeptide(L)'
;KIEVDPLVYFIDKYWNDEKYDSALALITDGRKLHGNDAKLNFYLRKITSDIIKDMPPSKLMLDYVQEVLFYVPTAEEFLQKENSIYIYLIKNSVTNNQLVETDTLISQFTREKIQKNRLKQSSTIKETDIFIEKKEENVLWKLAEYFEHYSHYSSASYVLNKYINMTTEGSLSSDTLSRWQIIADYTYQTKSLPFACFILREAIQLYPENQDLQVLRSKIIAEKEVVRTNVDEQGAIYRLVKDEFAFNPSSEVLDKLEGINSKYLGLLVSENQFSTARRVVAELMEYFPNKDHGDQLELIAREDFFQNYFNTRTKGKDINGKDIKPYVWNGRVGGCDQGTIDSEIQNKVVDRINYFRRNAGVPEVLFDEATNEYCQKAALMMTANNALSHEPPKTWRCWSSEGAYAAKHSLLIKEANTSMAVTYIMDDKNPSAGNRRWLLYPNGRVYGHGSTNDYTVIWALDDSGTTDSADYMDKPICWPPKGYLPQLMLMENWTFSLYADLTDATVKVMQDGKPLDVNVEPYLEGYGAPTLVFKPTYNKNLLPLKSEFDVQVSLSDGRQFNYVVSTFAYNPVR
;
A
#
# COMPACT_ATOMS: atom_id res chain seq x y z
N LYS A 1 -32.20 -32.38 35.11
CA LYS A 1 -31.74 -31.46 34.04
C LYS A 1 -31.08 -30.28 34.75
N ILE A 2 -29.78 -30.11 34.60
CA ILE A 2 -29.08 -28.90 35.09
C ILE A 2 -29.60 -27.75 34.22
N GLU A 3 -29.88 -26.58 34.80
CA GLU A 3 -30.24 -25.39 34.01
C GLU A 3 -29.00 -24.88 33.24
N VAL A 4 -29.18 -24.11 32.17
CA VAL A 4 -28.04 -23.54 31.42
C VAL A 4 -27.23 -22.55 32.29
N ASP A 5 -27.87 -21.96 33.30
CA ASP A 5 -27.31 -20.86 34.09
C ASP A 5 -26.10 -21.24 34.96
N PRO A 6 -26.06 -22.39 35.67
CA PRO A 6 -24.85 -22.88 36.33
C PRO A 6 -23.67 -23.13 35.38
N LEU A 7 -23.91 -23.64 34.16
CA LEU A 7 -22.86 -23.89 33.16
C LEU A 7 -22.29 -22.58 32.63
N VAL A 8 -23.18 -21.63 32.30
CA VAL A 8 -22.81 -20.28 31.85
C VAL A 8 -21.95 -19.56 32.88
N TYR A 9 -22.26 -19.69 34.18
CA TYR A 9 -21.42 -19.11 35.24
C TYR A 9 -19.97 -19.61 35.18
N PHE A 10 -19.74 -20.92 35.00
CA PHE A 10 -18.39 -21.45 34.92
C PHE A 10 -17.69 -21.12 33.60
N ILE A 11 -18.44 -21.04 32.49
CA ILE A 11 -17.92 -20.57 31.20
C ILE A 11 -17.40 -19.14 31.35
N ASP A 12 -18.21 -18.24 31.90
CA ASP A 12 -17.83 -16.83 32.12
C ASP A 12 -16.63 -16.71 33.07
N LYS A 13 -16.60 -17.51 34.15
CA LYS A 13 -15.46 -17.55 35.06
C LYS A 13 -14.17 -17.96 34.36
N TYR A 14 -14.19 -19.03 33.57
CA TYR A 14 -12.99 -19.49 32.85
C TYR A 14 -12.58 -18.49 31.76
N TRP A 15 -13.54 -17.85 31.12
CA TRP A 15 -13.28 -16.82 30.13
C TRP A 15 -12.56 -15.60 30.75
N ASN A 16 -13.06 -15.07 31.87
CA ASN A 16 -12.43 -13.96 32.60
C ASN A 16 -11.03 -14.29 33.14
N ASP A 17 -10.75 -15.58 33.35
CA ASP A 17 -9.44 -16.10 33.75
C ASP A 17 -8.50 -16.39 32.54
N GLU A 18 -8.91 -16.04 31.31
CA GLU A 18 -8.21 -16.35 30.04
C GLU A 18 -7.97 -17.86 29.80
N LYS A 19 -8.76 -18.72 30.45
CA LYS A 19 -8.71 -20.19 30.30
C LYS A 19 -9.65 -20.65 29.19
N TYR A 20 -9.37 -20.22 27.97
CA TYR A 20 -10.27 -20.40 26.82
C TYR A 20 -10.62 -21.86 26.53
N ASP A 21 -9.65 -22.79 26.57
CA ASP A 21 -9.91 -24.22 26.33
C ASP A 21 -10.92 -24.82 27.32
N SER A 22 -10.84 -24.41 28.59
CA SER A 22 -11.77 -24.86 29.63
C SER A 22 -13.17 -24.30 29.39
N ALA A 23 -13.25 -23.03 28.99
CA ALA A 23 -14.52 -22.40 28.65
C ALA A 23 -15.17 -23.04 27.41
N LEU A 24 -14.40 -23.32 26.35
CA LEU A 24 -14.87 -24.01 25.14
C LEU A 24 -15.33 -25.44 25.46
N ALA A 25 -14.59 -26.19 26.28
CA ALA A 25 -14.99 -27.54 26.70
C ALA A 25 -16.35 -27.56 27.42
N LEU A 26 -16.59 -26.58 28.30
CA LEU A 26 -17.89 -26.43 28.96
C LEU A 26 -19.01 -26.05 27.99
N ILE A 27 -18.72 -25.26 26.95
CA ILE A 27 -19.69 -24.98 25.88
C ILE A 27 -20.05 -26.27 25.15
N THR A 28 -19.05 -27.10 24.79
CA THR A 28 -19.28 -28.39 24.15
C THR A 28 -20.14 -29.31 25.02
N ASP A 29 -19.84 -29.40 26.31
CA ASP A 29 -20.62 -30.23 27.25
C ASP A 29 -22.03 -29.67 27.49
N GLY A 30 -22.17 -28.35 27.61
CA GLY A 30 -23.47 -27.68 27.68
C GLY A 30 -24.33 -27.98 26.46
N ARG A 31 -23.74 -28.02 25.26
CA ARG A 31 -24.45 -28.38 24.03
C ARG A 31 -24.93 -29.83 24.00
N LYS A 32 -24.19 -30.78 24.57
CA LYS A 32 -24.68 -32.17 24.70
C LYS A 32 -25.96 -32.26 25.52
N LEU A 33 -26.15 -31.35 26.47
CA LEU A 33 -27.30 -31.32 27.37
C LEU A 33 -28.47 -30.47 26.84
N HIS A 34 -28.16 -29.36 26.15
CA HIS A 34 -29.12 -28.32 25.81
C HIS A 34 -29.31 -28.07 24.31
N GLY A 35 -28.54 -28.74 23.44
CA GLY A 35 -28.58 -28.52 22.01
C GLY A 35 -28.06 -27.13 21.61
N ASN A 36 -28.67 -26.54 20.57
CA ASN A 36 -28.27 -25.23 20.04
C ASN A 36 -28.87 -24.08 20.87
N ASP A 37 -28.30 -23.83 22.05
CA ASP A 37 -28.75 -22.79 22.99
C ASP A 37 -28.15 -21.40 22.69
N ALA A 38 -28.96 -20.36 22.82
CA ALA A 38 -28.58 -18.98 22.48
C ALA A 38 -27.49 -18.40 23.41
N LYS A 39 -27.47 -18.74 24.70
CA LYS A 39 -26.43 -18.28 25.63
C LYS A 39 -25.10 -18.95 25.33
N LEU A 40 -25.10 -20.27 25.09
CA LEU A 40 -23.89 -20.99 24.69
C LEU A 40 -23.29 -20.44 23.39
N ASN A 41 -24.15 -20.08 22.43
CA ASN A 41 -23.72 -19.45 21.18
C ASN A 41 -23.15 -18.05 21.37
N PHE A 42 -23.69 -17.26 22.31
CA PHE A 42 -23.12 -15.96 22.68
C PHE A 42 -21.70 -16.11 23.22
N TYR A 43 -21.47 -17.02 24.17
CA TYR A 43 -20.13 -17.24 24.73
C TYR A 43 -19.16 -17.81 23.71
N LEU A 44 -19.59 -18.74 22.86
CA LEU A 44 -18.72 -19.24 21.79
C LEU A 44 -18.23 -18.10 20.90
N ARG A 45 -19.13 -17.22 20.43
CA ARG A 45 -18.74 -16.07 19.60
C ARG A 45 -17.74 -15.16 20.30
N LYS A 46 -17.99 -14.83 21.57
CA LYS A 46 -17.15 -13.90 22.34
C LYS A 46 -15.77 -14.48 22.63
N ILE A 47 -15.72 -15.71 23.15
CA ILE A 47 -14.47 -16.40 23.46
C ILE A 47 -13.66 -16.62 22.18
N THR A 48 -14.29 -17.08 21.11
CA THR A 48 -13.58 -17.26 19.84
C THR A 48 -13.04 -15.93 19.29
N SER A 49 -13.77 -14.83 19.44
CA SER A 49 -13.28 -13.50 19.04
C SER A 49 -11.98 -13.12 19.78
N ASP A 50 -11.90 -13.44 21.07
CA ASP A 50 -10.69 -13.18 21.87
C ASP A 50 -9.54 -14.10 21.47
N ILE A 51 -9.80 -15.41 21.28
CA ILE A 51 -8.79 -16.38 20.82
C ILE A 51 -8.18 -15.95 19.49
N ILE A 52 -9.02 -15.53 18.53
CA ILE A 52 -8.55 -15.23 17.17
C ILE A 52 -8.01 -13.82 16.99
N LYS A 53 -8.11 -12.95 18.00
CA LYS A 53 -7.76 -11.53 17.89
C LYS A 53 -6.33 -11.30 17.40
N ASP A 54 -5.39 -12.05 17.95
CA ASP A 54 -3.95 -11.91 17.67
C ASP A 54 -3.40 -13.05 16.81
N MET A 55 -4.28 -13.92 16.28
CA MET A 55 -3.87 -15.01 15.41
C MET A 55 -3.67 -14.55 13.95
N PRO A 56 -2.56 -14.96 13.30
CA PRO A 56 -2.43 -14.77 11.86
C PRO A 56 -3.43 -15.66 11.11
N PRO A 57 -3.89 -15.24 9.90
CA PRO A 57 -4.74 -16.07 9.06
C PRO A 57 -4.11 -17.45 8.80
N SER A 58 -4.82 -18.51 9.20
CA SER A 58 -4.33 -19.89 9.16
C SER A 58 -5.50 -20.87 9.10
N LYS A 59 -5.22 -22.14 8.80
CA LYS A 59 -6.24 -23.21 8.87
C LYS A 59 -6.82 -23.34 10.28
N LEU A 60 -6.00 -23.19 11.32
CA LEU A 60 -6.46 -23.20 12.70
C LEU A 60 -7.46 -22.06 12.99
N MET A 61 -7.14 -20.84 12.54
CA MET A 61 -8.07 -19.71 12.66
C MET A 61 -9.38 -19.98 11.91
N LEU A 62 -9.28 -20.58 10.71
CA LEU A 62 -10.44 -20.97 9.93
C LEU A 62 -11.31 -21.99 10.68
N ASP A 63 -10.72 -23.00 11.31
CA ASP A 63 -11.45 -24.03 12.09
C ASP A 63 -12.26 -23.40 13.22
N TYR A 64 -11.67 -22.47 13.98
CA TYR A 64 -12.38 -21.72 15.03
C TYR A 64 -13.55 -20.89 14.48
N VAL A 65 -13.34 -20.20 13.36
CA VAL A 65 -14.37 -19.39 12.70
C VAL A 65 -15.51 -20.27 12.18
N GLN A 66 -15.17 -21.42 11.59
CA GLN A 66 -16.14 -22.37 11.07
C GLN A 66 -16.94 -23.06 12.17
N GLU A 67 -16.34 -23.32 13.32
CA GLU A 67 -17.07 -23.83 14.49
C GLU A 67 -18.18 -22.85 14.89
N VAL A 68 -17.87 -21.55 14.96
CA VAL A 68 -18.88 -20.52 15.26
C VAL A 68 -20.00 -20.53 14.21
N LEU A 69 -19.64 -20.52 12.93
CA LEU A 69 -20.60 -20.47 11.81
C LEU A 69 -21.45 -21.73 11.69
N PHE A 70 -20.97 -22.88 12.16
CA PHE A 70 -21.78 -24.09 12.21
C PHE A 70 -23.01 -23.92 13.12
N TYR A 71 -22.85 -23.24 14.26
CA TYR A 71 -23.94 -23.04 15.23
C TYR A 71 -24.69 -21.72 15.03
N VAL A 72 -23.99 -20.68 14.57
CA VAL A 72 -24.52 -19.34 14.32
C VAL A 72 -24.20 -18.92 12.88
N PRO A 73 -24.88 -19.50 11.87
CA PRO A 73 -24.53 -19.30 10.47
C PRO A 73 -24.77 -17.87 9.96
N THR A 74 -25.45 -17.03 10.72
CA THR A 74 -25.73 -15.61 10.43
C THR A 74 -24.82 -14.66 11.21
N ALA A 75 -23.75 -15.14 11.87
CA ALA A 75 -22.82 -14.27 12.58
C ALA A 75 -21.96 -13.49 11.57
N GLU A 76 -22.33 -12.24 11.29
CA GLU A 76 -21.76 -11.41 10.22
C GLU A 76 -20.23 -11.27 10.35
N GLU A 77 -19.73 -11.03 11.57
CA GLU A 77 -18.31 -10.85 11.81
C GLU A 77 -17.49 -12.11 11.46
N PHE A 78 -18.08 -13.29 11.67
CA PHE A 78 -17.45 -14.57 11.35
C PHE A 78 -17.60 -14.93 9.87
N LEU A 79 -18.69 -14.54 9.20
CA LEU A 79 -18.85 -14.71 7.75
C LEU A 79 -17.80 -13.90 6.98
N GLN A 80 -17.60 -12.64 7.36
CA GLN A 80 -16.56 -11.78 6.80
C GLN A 80 -15.16 -12.36 7.08
N LYS A 81 -14.94 -12.84 8.31
CA LYS A 81 -13.66 -13.43 8.70
C LYS A 81 -13.35 -14.70 7.92
N GLU A 82 -14.31 -15.61 7.76
CA GLU A 82 -14.17 -16.84 6.96
C GLU A 82 -13.70 -16.51 5.53
N ASN A 83 -14.38 -15.56 4.88
CA ASN A 83 -13.99 -15.09 3.55
C ASN A 83 -12.56 -14.56 3.52
N SER A 84 -12.21 -13.68 4.44
CA SER A 84 -10.86 -13.08 4.50
C SER A 84 -9.76 -14.13 4.67
N ILE A 85 -10.00 -15.17 5.48
CA ILE A 85 -9.03 -16.24 5.71
C ILE A 85 -8.87 -17.10 4.45
N TYR A 86 -9.97 -17.52 3.82
CA TYR A 86 -9.90 -18.29 2.57
C TYR A 86 -9.19 -17.52 1.47
N ILE A 87 -9.55 -16.26 1.24
CA ILE A 87 -8.92 -15.39 0.24
C ILE A 87 -7.41 -15.30 0.49
N TYR A 88 -7.00 -15.09 1.75
CA TYR A 88 -5.59 -15.05 2.13
C TYR A 88 -4.88 -16.38 1.83
N LEU A 89 -5.43 -17.51 2.29
CA LEU A 89 -4.81 -18.83 2.13
C LEU A 89 -4.73 -19.26 0.65
N ILE A 90 -5.79 -19.01 -0.13
CA ILE A 90 -5.80 -19.27 -1.58
C ILE A 90 -4.75 -18.40 -2.27
N LYS A 91 -4.71 -17.09 -1.98
CA LYS A 91 -3.72 -16.19 -2.57
C LYS A 91 -2.29 -16.63 -2.25
N ASN A 92 -2.03 -16.94 -0.98
CA ASN A 92 -0.71 -17.34 -0.52
C ASN A 92 -0.26 -18.66 -1.15
N SER A 93 -1.14 -19.66 -1.20
CA SER A 93 -0.82 -20.95 -1.84
C SER A 93 -0.56 -20.81 -3.35
N VAL A 94 -1.34 -20.00 -4.07
CA VAL A 94 -1.07 -19.69 -5.49
C VAL A 94 0.29 -19.02 -5.66
N THR A 95 0.58 -17.99 -4.85
CA THR A 95 1.83 -17.23 -4.93
C THR A 95 3.06 -18.09 -4.67
N ASN A 96 2.94 -19.08 -3.76
CA ASN A 96 4.00 -20.03 -3.44
C ASN A 96 3.98 -21.30 -4.32
N ASN A 97 3.19 -21.32 -5.40
CA ASN A 97 3.05 -22.45 -6.32
C ASN A 97 2.64 -23.78 -5.64
N GLN A 98 1.85 -23.70 -4.57
CA GLN A 98 1.35 -24.85 -3.80
C GLN A 98 -0.01 -25.34 -4.34
N LEU A 99 -0.03 -25.78 -5.59
CA LEU A 99 -1.28 -25.99 -6.35
C LEU A 99 -2.25 -27.02 -5.73
N VAL A 100 -1.75 -28.09 -5.11
CA VAL A 100 -2.60 -29.09 -4.44
C VAL A 100 -3.33 -28.49 -3.24
N GLU A 101 -2.65 -27.62 -2.48
CA GLU A 101 -3.26 -26.90 -1.37
C GLU A 101 -4.25 -25.85 -1.88
N THR A 102 -3.89 -25.12 -2.93
CA THR A 102 -4.80 -24.18 -3.60
C THR A 102 -6.10 -24.86 -4.01
N ASP A 103 -6.02 -26.02 -4.66
CA ASP A 103 -7.18 -26.80 -5.08
C ASP A 103 -8.04 -27.23 -3.90
N THR A 104 -7.41 -27.72 -2.84
CA THR A 104 -8.10 -28.13 -1.62
C THR A 104 -8.87 -26.94 -1.01
N LEU A 105 -8.23 -25.78 -0.91
CA LEU A 105 -8.84 -24.57 -0.33
C LEU A 105 -9.99 -24.04 -1.19
N ILE A 106 -9.84 -24.01 -2.52
CA ILE A 106 -10.91 -23.60 -3.44
C ILE A 106 -12.10 -24.55 -3.32
N SER A 107 -11.87 -25.87 -3.35
CA SER A 107 -12.97 -26.85 -3.22
C SER A 107 -13.67 -26.78 -1.87
N GLN A 108 -12.94 -26.52 -0.78
CA GLN A 108 -13.56 -26.30 0.54
C GLN A 108 -14.41 -25.03 0.53
N PHE A 109 -13.86 -23.92 0.02
CA PHE A 109 -14.55 -22.66 -0.13
C PHE A 109 -15.85 -22.82 -0.93
N THR A 110 -15.79 -23.35 -2.16
CA THR A 110 -16.97 -23.52 -3.03
C THR A 110 -18.04 -24.38 -2.39
N ARG A 111 -17.65 -25.53 -1.82
CA ARG A 111 -18.55 -26.45 -1.13
C ARG A 111 -19.27 -25.76 0.03
N GLU A 112 -18.56 -24.99 0.84
CA GLU A 112 -19.15 -24.29 1.98
C GLU A 112 -20.13 -23.20 1.57
N LYS A 113 -19.82 -22.43 0.52
CA LYS A 113 -20.73 -21.41 0.00
C LYS A 113 -22.03 -22.03 -0.53
N ILE A 114 -21.92 -23.17 -1.23
CA ILE A 114 -23.09 -23.92 -1.71
C ILE A 114 -23.90 -24.52 -0.55
N GLN A 115 -23.25 -25.05 0.48
CA GLN A 115 -23.92 -25.59 1.66
C GLN A 115 -24.70 -24.50 2.40
N LYS A 116 -24.08 -23.35 2.64
CA LYS A 116 -24.73 -22.18 3.27
C LYS A 116 -25.91 -21.68 2.44
N ASN A 117 -25.84 -21.72 1.11
CA ASN A 117 -26.96 -21.36 0.24
C ASN A 117 -28.21 -22.26 0.45
N ARG A 118 -28.05 -23.49 0.97
CA ARG A 118 -29.14 -24.45 1.25
C ARG A 118 -29.77 -24.27 2.63
N LEU A 119 -29.21 -23.41 3.48
CA LEU A 119 -29.76 -23.12 4.81
C LEU A 119 -31.04 -22.27 4.71
N LYS A 120 -31.93 -22.39 5.71
CA LYS A 120 -33.13 -21.56 5.79
C LYS A 120 -32.80 -20.06 5.88
N GLN A 121 -31.66 -19.74 6.49
CA GLN A 121 -31.14 -18.39 6.69
C GLN A 121 -30.35 -17.85 5.49
N SER A 122 -30.31 -18.56 4.36
CA SER A 122 -29.51 -18.22 3.18
C SER A 122 -29.69 -16.77 2.69
N SER A 123 -30.91 -16.22 2.78
CA SER A 123 -31.16 -14.82 2.43
C SER A 123 -30.36 -13.84 3.30
N THR A 124 -30.35 -14.03 4.62
CA THR A 124 -29.61 -13.19 5.57
C THR A 124 -28.10 -13.38 5.39
N ILE A 125 -27.63 -14.62 5.18
CA ILE A 125 -26.20 -14.88 4.98
C ILE A 125 -25.68 -14.14 3.73
N LYS A 126 -26.48 -14.09 2.66
CA LYS A 126 -26.14 -13.40 1.40
C LYS A 126 -25.99 -11.89 1.53
N GLU A 127 -26.58 -11.27 2.54
CA GLU A 127 -26.42 -9.84 2.82
C GLU A 127 -24.96 -9.53 3.23
N THR A 128 -24.27 -10.49 3.85
CA THR A 128 -22.88 -10.35 4.30
C THR A 128 -21.88 -11.06 3.39
N ASP A 129 -22.21 -12.27 2.92
CA ASP A 129 -21.31 -13.12 2.14
C ASP A 129 -21.73 -13.16 0.67
N ILE A 130 -21.03 -12.39 -0.15
CA ILE A 130 -21.31 -12.24 -1.58
C ILE A 130 -21.07 -13.53 -2.38
N PHE A 131 -20.30 -14.49 -1.85
CA PHE A 131 -19.90 -15.70 -2.58
C PHE A 131 -20.94 -16.82 -2.49
N ILE A 132 -22.01 -16.65 -1.72
CA ILE A 132 -23.06 -17.64 -1.54
C ILE A 132 -23.85 -17.83 -2.84
N GLU A 133 -23.68 -19.00 -3.45
CA GLU A 133 -24.26 -19.36 -4.74
C GLU A 133 -24.83 -20.77 -4.77
N LYS A 134 -25.66 -21.05 -5.78
CA LYS A 134 -26.31 -22.36 -5.95
C LYS A 134 -25.39 -23.42 -6.56
N LYS A 135 -24.43 -22.98 -7.38
CA LYS A 135 -23.57 -23.83 -8.19
C LYS A 135 -22.12 -23.42 -8.02
N GLU A 136 -21.21 -24.38 -8.19
CA GLU A 136 -19.77 -24.18 -7.98
C GLU A 136 -19.18 -23.20 -8.99
N GLU A 137 -19.56 -23.29 -10.26
CA GLU A 137 -19.08 -22.39 -11.30
C GLU A 137 -19.42 -20.92 -11.01
N ASN A 138 -20.55 -20.64 -10.35
CA ASN A 138 -20.92 -19.28 -9.95
C ASN A 138 -20.06 -18.76 -8.78
N VAL A 139 -19.65 -19.65 -7.86
CA VAL A 139 -18.73 -19.28 -6.77
C VAL A 139 -17.36 -18.99 -7.35
N LEU A 140 -16.85 -19.86 -8.23
CA LEU A 140 -15.57 -19.68 -8.92
C LEU A 140 -15.55 -18.37 -9.72
N TRP A 141 -16.65 -18.07 -10.43
CA TRP A 141 -16.79 -16.81 -11.17
C TRP A 141 -16.64 -15.59 -10.26
N LYS A 142 -17.39 -15.53 -9.15
CA LYS A 142 -17.31 -14.43 -8.19
C LYS A 142 -15.94 -14.33 -7.52
N LEU A 143 -15.28 -15.47 -7.27
CA LEU A 143 -13.95 -15.49 -6.68
C LEU A 143 -12.88 -14.99 -7.66
N ALA A 144 -12.98 -15.33 -8.95
CA ALA A 144 -12.10 -14.78 -9.99
C ALA A 144 -12.28 -13.27 -10.14
N GLU A 145 -13.54 -12.80 -10.18
CA GLU A 145 -13.89 -11.37 -10.26
C GLU A 145 -13.37 -10.61 -9.02
N TYR A 146 -13.51 -11.19 -7.83
CA TYR A 146 -12.95 -10.60 -6.60
C TYR A 146 -11.42 -10.49 -6.67
N PHE A 147 -10.71 -11.57 -7.04
CA PHE A 147 -9.26 -11.51 -7.13
C PHE A 147 -8.77 -10.51 -8.19
N GLU A 148 -9.45 -10.39 -9.33
CA GLU A 148 -9.10 -9.39 -10.35
C GLU A 148 -9.30 -7.97 -9.83
N HIS A 149 -10.45 -7.69 -9.21
CA HIS A 149 -10.79 -6.38 -8.67
C HIS A 149 -9.74 -5.88 -7.65
N TYR A 150 -9.24 -6.78 -6.79
CA TYR A 150 -8.18 -6.48 -5.83
C TYR A 150 -6.75 -6.70 -6.38
N SER A 151 -6.59 -6.77 -7.71
CA SER A 151 -5.31 -6.89 -8.41
C SER A 151 -4.48 -8.12 -8.02
N HIS A 152 -5.12 -9.19 -7.58
CA HIS A 152 -4.53 -10.50 -7.31
C HIS A 152 -4.58 -11.38 -8.57
N TYR A 153 -3.97 -10.88 -9.66
CA TYR A 153 -4.13 -11.45 -11.01
C TYR A 153 -3.72 -12.92 -11.12
N SER A 154 -2.68 -13.38 -10.43
CA SER A 154 -2.29 -14.81 -10.43
C SER A 154 -3.39 -15.70 -9.85
N SER A 155 -4.02 -15.28 -8.74
CA SER A 155 -5.13 -16.01 -8.14
C SER A 155 -6.40 -15.91 -9.00
N ALA A 156 -6.67 -14.74 -9.58
CA ALA A 156 -7.77 -14.54 -10.52
C ALA A 156 -7.64 -15.47 -11.73
N SER A 157 -6.45 -15.53 -12.34
CA SER A 157 -6.13 -16.39 -13.49
C SER A 157 -6.33 -17.86 -13.14
N TYR A 158 -5.81 -18.30 -11.99
CA TYR A 158 -5.93 -19.69 -11.56
C TYR A 158 -7.40 -20.12 -11.37
N VAL A 159 -8.19 -19.29 -10.67
CA VAL A 159 -9.62 -19.56 -10.44
C VAL A 159 -10.42 -19.47 -11.75
N LEU A 160 -10.10 -18.52 -12.62
CA LEU A 160 -10.74 -18.36 -13.93
C LEU A 160 -10.48 -19.58 -14.82
N ASN A 161 -9.25 -20.10 -14.86
CA ASN A 161 -8.94 -21.33 -15.60
C ASN A 161 -9.76 -22.53 -15.10
N LYS A 162 -9.94 -22.66 -13.78
CA LYS A 162 -10.85 -23.68 -13.21
C LYS A 162 -12.30 -23.48 -13.67
N TYR A 163 -12.79 -22.24 -13.64
CA TYR A 163 -14.13 -21.91 -14.13
C TYR A 163 -14.30 -22.29 -15.62
N ILE A 164 -13.36 -21.92 -16.47
CA ILE A 164 -13.41 -22.23 -17.91
C ILE A 164 -13.41 -23.74 -18.13
N ASN A 165 -12.49 -24.48 -17.49
CA ASN A 165 -12.42 -25.93 -17.61
C ASN A 165 -13.71 -26.61 -17.11
N MET A 166 -14.27 -26.15 -15.99
CA MET A 166 -15.50 -26.70 -15.42
C MET A 166 -16.72 -26.46 -16.31
N THR A 167 -16.74 -25.36 -17.06
CA THR A 167 -17.88 -24.95 -17.88
C THR A 167 -17.70 -25.18 -19.37
N THR A 168 -16.59 -25.83 -19.77
CA THR A 168 -16.36 -26.26 -21.15
C THR A 168 -17.20 -27.51 -21.43
N GLU A 169 -18.03 -27.45 -22.46
CA GLU A 169 -18.74 -28.62 -22.97
C GLU A 169 -17.88 -29.30 -24.04
N GLY A 170 -17.41 -30.53 -23.76
CA GLY A 170 -16.55 -31.28 -24.66
C GLY A 170 -15.19 -31.63 -24.04
N SER A 171 -14.25 -32.05 -24.86
CA SER A 171 -12.92 -32.52 -24.40
C SER A 171 -11.78 -32.19 -25.37
N LEU A 172 -12.09 -31.59 -26.52
CA LEU A 172 -11.10 -31.14 -27.48
C LEU A 172 -10.56 -29.78 -27.03
N SER A 173 -9.30 -29.48 -27.40
CA SER A 173 -8.71 -28.15 -27.14
C SER A 173 -9.49 -27.02 -27.82
N SER A 174 -10.17 -27.30 -28.93
CA SER A 174 -11.07 -26.38 -29.63
C SER A 174 -12.31 -26.02 -28.81
N ASP A 175 -12.77 -26.91 -27.93
CA ASP A 175 -13.95 -26.68 -27.08
C ASP A 175 -13.60 -25.66 -26.00
N THR A 176 -12.42 -25.80 -25.38
CA THR A 176 -11.90 -24.84 -24.39
C THR A 176 -11.65 -23.48 -25.03
N LEU A 177 -11.07 -23.43 -26.24
CA LEU A 177 -10.92 -22.19 -27.00
C LEU A 177 -12.28 -21.52 -27.26
N SER A 178 -13.27 -22.29 -27.72
CA SER A 178 -14.63 -21.78 -27.96
C SER A 178 -15.24 -21.21 -26.67
N ARG A 179 -14.99 -21.88 -25.53
CA ARG A 179 -15.44 -21.39 -24.22
C ARG A 179 -14.79 -20.06 -23.84
N TRP A 180 -13.48 -19.92 -24.06
CA TRP A 180 -12.77 -18.66 -23.85
C TRP A 180 -13.31 -17.53 -24.72
N GLN A 181 -13.55 -17.78 -26.01
CA GLN A 181 -14.12 -16.79 -26.94
C GLN A 181 -15.50 -16.31 -26.46
N ILE A 182 -16.38 -17.25 -26.08
CA ILE A 182 -17.73 -16.93 -25.56
C ILE A 182 -17.64 -16.10 -24.28
N ILE A 183 -16.77 -16.48 -23.34
CA ILE A 183 -16.66 -15.78 -22.05
C ILE A 183 -16.03 -14.39 -22.20
N ALA A 184 -15.04 -14.22 -23.08
CA ALA A 184 -14.45 -12.92 -23.37
C ALA A 184 -15.49 -11.95 -23.96
N ASP A 185 -16.29 -12.37 -24.94
CA ASP A 185 -17.34 -11.53 -25.52
C ASP A 185 -18.47 -11.25 -24.50
N TYR A 186 -18.94 -12.29 -23.79
CA TYR A 186 -19.98 -12.14 -22.77
C TYR A 186 -19.60 -11.12 -21.68
N THR A 187 -18.36 -11.18 -21.19
CA THR A 187 -17.91 -10.25 -20.13
C THR A 187 -17.76 -8.84 -20.62
N TYR A 188 -17.28 -8.63 -21.86
CA TYR A 188 -17.25 -7.29 -22.43
C TYR A 188 -18.64 -6.64 -22.46
N GLN A 189 -19.69 -7.42 -22.69
CA GLN A 189 -21.06 -6.93 -22.77
C GLN A 189 -21.74 -6.74 -21.39
N THR A 190 -21.30 -7.46 -20.35
CA THR A 190 -22.06 -7.59 -19.10
C THR A 190 -21.31 -7.25 -17.82
N LYS A 191 -19.98 -7.11 -17.88
CA LYS A 191 -19.11 -6.91 -16.72
C LYS A 191 -18.33 -5.61 -16.81
N SER A 192 -17.60 -5.30 -15.74
CA SER A 192 -16.70 -4.15 -15.72
C SER A 192 -15.63 -4.30 -16.80
N LEU A 193 -15.23 -3.18 -17.40
CA LEU A 193 -14.21 -3.21 -18.45
C LEU A 193 -12.87 -3.80 -17.97
N PRO A 194 -12.36 -3.53 -16.75
CA PRO A 194 -11.15 -4.17 -16.24
C PRO A 194 -11.22 -5.69 -16.24
N PHE A 195 -12.32 -6.27 -15.74
CA PHE A 195 -12.49 -7.72 -15.69
C PHE A 195 -12.62 -8.32 -17.09
N ALA A 196 -13.36 -7.68 -17.99
CA ALA A 196 -13.48 -8.13 -19.39
C ALA A 196 -12.11 -8.10 -20.12
N CYS A 197 -11.33 -7.03 -19.94
CA CYS A 197 -9.98 -6.93 -20.50
C CYS A 197 -9.06 -8.00 -19.91
N PHE A 198 -9.15 -8.27 -18.60
CA PHE A 198 -8.38 -9.32 -17.94
C PHE A 198 -8.63 -10.69 -18.57
N ILE A 199 -9.89 -11.12 -18.71
CA ILE A 199 -10.25 -12.41 -19.33
C ILE A 199 -9.77 -12.47 -20.78
N LEU A 200 -9.96 -11.40 -21.56
CA LEU A 200 -9.52 -11.39 -22.95
C LEU A 200 -7.99 -11.54 -23.07
N ARG A 201 -7.22 -10.89 -22.18
CA ARG A 201 -5.76 -11.02 -22.13
C ARG A 201 -5.34 -12.45 -21.80
N GLU A 202 -5.97 -13.08 -20.82
CA GLU A 202 -5.72 -14.50 -20.48
C GLU A 202 -6.02 -15.42 -21.68
N ALA A 203 -7.14 -15.20 -22.37
CA ALA A 203 -7.51 -15.96 -23.57
C ALA A 203 -6.49 -15.78 -24.70
N ILE A 204 -6.06 -14.54 -24.99
CA ILE A 204 -5.06 -14.25 -26.03
C ILE A 204 -3.70 -14.83 -25.66
N GLN A 205 -3.30 -14.79 -24.39
CA GLN A 205 -2.05 -15.39 -23.95
C GLN A 205 -2.03 -16.90 -24.19
N LEU A 206 -3.15 -17.59 -24.00
CA LEU A 206 -3.29 -19.02 -24.29
C LEU A 206 -3.41 -19.32 -25.79
N TYR A 207 -4.02 -18.42 -26.57
CA TYR A 207 -4.32 -18.60 -28.00
C TYR A 207 -3.91 -17.37 -28.83
N PRO A 208 -2.62 -17.04 -28.93
CA PRO A 208 -2.15 -15.78 -29.51
C PRO A 208 -2.52 -15.61 -30.98
N GLU A 209 -2.58 -16.70 -31.74
CA GLU A 209 -2.89 -16.68 -33.18
C GLU A 209 -4.40 -16.70 -33.49
N ASN A 210 -5.28 -16.73 -32.48
CA ASN A 210 -6.72 -16.81 -32.72
C ASN A 210 -7.30 -15.48 -33.22
N GLN A 211 -7.77 -15.45 -34.46
CA GLN A 211 -8.25 -14.23 -35.12
C GLN A 211 -9.47 -13.60 -34.42
N ASP A 212 -10.41 -14.38 -33.88
CA ASP A 212 -11.61 -13.82 -33.26
C ASP A 212 -11.27 -13.07 -31.96
N LEU A 213 -10.35 -13.61 -31.15
CA LEU A 213 -9.87 -12.94 -29.94
C LEU A 213 -9.11 -11.64 -30.30
N GLN A 214 -8.33 -11.67 -31.38
CA GLN A 214 -7.65 -10.48 -31.90
C GLN A 214 -8.64 -9.41 -32.36
N VAL A 215 -9.68 -9.80 -33.11
CA VAL A 215 -10.77 -8.91 -33.54
C VAL A 215 -11.51 -8.32 -32.35
N LEU A 216 -11.80 -9.12 -31.32
CA LEU A 216 -12.42 -8.62 -30.09
C LEU A 216 -11.53 -7.59 -29.38
N ARG A 217 -10.22 -7.83 -29.30
CA ARG A 217 -9.27 -6.86 -28.74
C ARG A 217 -9.31 -5.53 -29.49
N SER A 218 -9.16 -5.55 -30.81
CA SER A 218 -9.17 -4.32 -31.62
C SER A 218 -10.52 -3.59 -31.53
N LYS A 219 -11.64 -4.32 -31.47
CA LYS A 219 -12.98 -3.74 -31.23
C LYS A 219 -13.06 -3.00 -29.89
N ILE A 220 -12.64 -3.64 -28.79
CA ILE A 220 -12.67 -3.02 -27.45
C ILE A 220 -11.81 -1.75 -27.44
N ILE A 221 -10.61 -1.82 -27.99
CA ILE A 221 -9.70 -0.67 -28.05
C ILE A 221 -10.34 0.49 -28.83
N ALA A 222 -10.87 0.24 -30.03
CA ALA A 222 -11.49 1.26 -30.88
C ALA A 222 -12.77 1.87 -30.24
N GLU A 223 -13.60 1.06 -29.59
CA GLU A 223 -14.81 1.56 -28.91
C GLU A 223 -14.46 2.39 -27.68
N LYS A 224 -13.36 2.07 -26.98
CA LYS A 224 -13.02 2.70 -25.70
C LYS A 224 -12.02 3.85 -25.79
N GLU A 225 -11.25 3.97 -26.87
CA GLU A 225 -10.32 5.09 -27.07
C GLU A 225 -11.06 6.44 -27.16
N VAL A 226 -12.27 6.44 -27.74
CA VAL A 226 -13.08 7.65 -28.00
C VAL A 226 -14.06 8.03 -26.89
N VAL A 227 -14.18 7.23 -25.82
CA VAL A 227 -15.10 7.50 -24.71
C VAL A 227 -14.36 7.90 -23.44
N ARG A 228 -15.05 8.63 -22.55
CA ARG A 228 -14.51 8.92 -21.22
C ARG A 228 -14.42 7.62 -20.42
N THR A 229 -13.29 7.42 -19.76
CA THR A 229 -12.96 6.27 -18.92
C THR A 229 -12.52 6.75 -17.55
N ASN A 230 -12.74 5.94 -16.52
CA ASN A 230 -12.09 6.14 -15.22
C ASN A 230 -10.65 5.57 -15.23
N VAL A 231 -9.93 5.72 -14.12
CA VAL A 231 -8.52 5.29 -14.01
C VAL A 231 -8.34 3.78 -14.25
N ASP A 232 -9.22 2.95 -13.69
CA ASP A 232 -9.13 1.48 -13.79
C ASP A 232 -9.44 1.00 -15.23
N GLU A 233 -10.48 1.59 -15.83
CA GLU A 233 -10.87 1.35 -17.22
C GLU A 233 -9.75 1.74 -18.19
N GLN A 234 -9.16 2.92 -17.99
CA GLN A 234 -8.06 3.39 -18.84
C GLN A 234 -6.80 2.53 -18.64
N GLY A 235 -6.50 2.10 -17.41
CA GLY A 235 -5.40 1.17 -17.13
C GLY A 235 -5.61 -0.21 -17.74
N ALA A 236 -6.85 -0.68 -17.85
CA ALA A 236 -7.18 -1.92 -18.56
C ALA A 236 -6.95 -1.80 -20.08
N ILE A 237 -7.39 -0.69 -20.68
CA ILE A 237 -7.16 -0.40 -22.11
C ILE A 237 -5.67 -0.25 -22.40
N TYR A 238 -4.93 0.48 -21.56
CA TYR A 238 -3.47 0.63 -21.69
C TYR A 238 -2.77 -0.73 -21.77
N ARG A 239 -3.14 -1.68 -20.90
CA ARG A 239 -2.61 -3.04 -20.93
C ARG A 239 -2.98 -3.81 -22.19
N LEU A 240 -4.21 -3.66 -22.70
CA LEU A 240 -4.61 -4.29 -23.96
C LEU A 240 -3.78 -3.79 -25.15
N VAL A 241 -3.52 -2.49 -25.24
CA VAL A 241 -2.75 -1.91 -26.36
C VAL A 241 -1.27 -2.26 -26.26
N LYS A 242 -0.72 -2.34 -25.04
CA LYS A 242 0.64 -2.88 -24.83
C LYS A 242 0.77 -4.31 -25.35
N ASP A 243 -0.18 -5.17 -25.01
CA ASP A 243 -0.18 -6.55 -25.47
C ASP A 243 -0.41 -6.65 -26.99
N GLU A 244 -1.14 -5.70 -27.59
CA GLU A 244 -1.28 -5.57 -29.04
C GLU A 244 0.05 -5.20 -29.70
N PHE A 245 0.75 -4.20 -29.16
CA PHE A 245 2.05 -3.78 -29.66
C PHE A 245 3.09 -4.90 -29.55
N ALA A 246 3.11 -5.63 -28.43
CA ALA A 246 4.04 -6.75 -28.23
C ALA A 246 3.80 -7.89 -29.24
N PHE A 247 2.56 -8.11 -29.66
CA PHE A 247 2.19 -9.14 -30.63
C PHE A 247 2.40 -8.68 -32.09
N ASN A 248 1.99 -7.45 -32.42
CA ASN A 248 2.07 -6.89 -33.76
C ASN A 248 2.64 -5.46 -33.73
N PRO A 249 3.98 -5.32 -33.65
CA PRO A 249 4.61 -4.00 -33.60
C PRO A 249 4.38 -3.23 -34.90
N SER A 250 3.68 -2.10 -34.81
CA SER A 250 3.46 -1.19 -35.94
C SER A 250 3.48 0.27 -35.46
N SER A 251 3.74 1.21 -36.37
CA SER A 251 3.69 2.63 -36.06
C SER A 251 2.29 3.06 -35.60
N GLU A 252 1.23 2.48 -36.19
CA GLU A 252 -0.15 2.78 -35.83
C GLU A 252 -0.48 2.38 -34.38
N VAL A 253 -0.07 1.17 -33.98
CA VAL A 253 -0.28 0.69 -32.60
C VAL A 253 0.59 1.49 -31.62
N LEU A 254 1.80 1.87 -32.03
CA LEU A 254 2.70 2.70 -31.23
C LEU A 254 2.11 4.10 -30.98
N ASP A 255 1.59 4.76 -32.02
CA ASP A 255 0.91 6.07 -31.90
C ASP A 255 -0.32 5.98 -30.98
N LYS A 256 -1.09 4.88 -31.11
CA LYS A 256 -2.23 4.62 -30.24
C LYS A 256 -1.82 4.42 -28.78
N LEU A 257 -0.73 3.68 -28.54
CA LEU A 257 -0.18 3.45 -27.21
C LEU A 257 0.21 4.76 -26.54
N GLU A 258 0.82 5.70 -27.27
CA GLU A 258 1.16 7.03 -26.76
C GLU A 258 -0.08 7.84 -26.34
N GLY A 259 -1.12 7.87 -27.18
CA GLY A 259 -2.35 8.59 -26.86
C GLY A 259 -3.06 8.03 -25.62
N ILE A 260 -3.13 6.70 -25.51
CA ILE A 260 -3.75 5.99 -24.38
C ILE A 260 -2.93 6.17 -23.10
N ASN A 261 -1.60 6.12 -23.20
CA ASN A 261 -0.69 6.39 -22.08
C ASN A 261 -0.87 7.83 -21.57
N SER A 262 -0.91 8.82 -22.46
CA SER A 262 -1.08 10.23 -22.08
C SER A 262 -2.39 10.48 -21.34
N LYS A 263 -3.50 9.89 -21.81
CA LYS A 263 -4.79 9.93 -21.11
C LYS A 263 -4.74 9.21 -19.76
N TYR A 264 -4.06 8.06 -19.70
CA TYR A 264 -3.92 7.29 -18.46
C TYR A 264 -3.10 8.05 -17.41
N LEU A 265 -1.99 8.66 -17.83
CA LEU A 265 -1.15 9.50 -16.99
C LEU A 265 -1.96 10.64 -16.36
N GLY A 266 -2.77 11.35 -17.16
CA GLY A 266 -3.63 12.42 -16.66
C GLY A 266 -4.61 11.94 -15.58
N LEU A 267 -5.23 10.77 -15.76
CA LEU A 267 -6.14 10.17 -14.78
C LEU A 267 -5.40 9.71 -13.51
N LEU A 268 -4.23 9.10 -13.65
CA LEU A 268 -3.41 8.69 -12.49
C LEU A 268 -3.01 9.89 -11.65
N VAL A 269 -2.60 10.98 -12.29
CA VAL A 269 -2.23 12.24 -11.61
C VAL A 269 -3.44 12.87 -10.91
N SER A 270 -4.63 12.85 -11.53
CA SER A 270 -5.84 13.40 -10.89
C SER A 270 -6.33 12.59 -9.70
N GLU A 271 -6.07 11.28 -9.69
CA GLU A 271 -6.46 10.36 -8.60
C GLU A 271 -5.33 10.13 -7.58
N ASN A 272 -4.32 11.01 -7.55
CA ASN A 272 -3.19 10.95 -6.61
C ASN A 272 -2.33 9.65 -6.71
N GLN A 273 -2.36 8.95 -7.85
CA GLN A 273 -1.64 7.68 -8.06
C GLN A 273 -0.24 7.89 -8.67
N PHE A 274 0.58 8.74 -8.05
CA PHE A 274 1.87 9.16 -8.60
C PHE A 274 2.91 8.05 -8.73
N SER A 275 2.86 7.02 -7.87
CA SER A 275 3.76 5.85 -7.96
C SER A 275 3.53 5.08 -9.26
N THR A 276 2.25 4.90 -9.62
CA THR A 276 1.87 4.28 -10.90
C THR A 276 2.14 5.21 -12.08
N ALA A 277 1.85 6.52 -11.95
CA ALA A 277 2.14 7.51 -13.00
C ALA A 277 3.62 7.48 -13.42
N ARG A 278 4.55 7.45 -12.46
CA ARG A 278 6.01 7.36 -12.73
C ARG A 278 6.38 6.11 -13.52
N ARG A 279 5.82 4.96 -13.15
CA ARG A 279 6.06 3.68 -13.84
C ARG A 279 5.51 3.73 -15.27
N VAL A 280 4.30 4.26 -15.45
CA VAL A 280 3.65 4.39 -16.78
C VAL A 280 4.44 5.31 -17.71
N VAL A 281 5.04 6.39 -17.18
CA VAL A 281 5.93 7.26 -17.97
C VAL A 281 7.28 6.61 -18.23
N ALA A 282 7.87 5.91 -17.25
CA ALA A 282 9.11 5.17 -17.48
C ALA A 282 8.96 4.14 -18.60
N GLU A 283 7.84 3.40 -18.61
CA GLU A 283 7.49 2.49 -19.72
C GLU A 283 7.30 3.24 -21.05
N LEU A 284 6.65 4.41 -21.05
CA LEU A 284 6.52 5.23 -22.26
C LEU A 284 7.89 5.65 -22.83
N MET A 285 8.83 6.00 -21.97
CA MET A 285 10.18 6.40 -22.37
C MET A 285 10.94 5.25 -23.05
N GLU A 286 10.67 4.00 -22.69
CA GLU A 286 11.24 2.82 -23.37
C GLU A 286 10.71 2.68 -24.81
N TYR A 287 9.43 2.99 -25.03
CA TYR A 287 8.82 2.98 -26.36
C TYR A 287 9.28 4.17 -27.22
N PHE A 288 9.59 5.31 -26.60
CA PHE A 288 9.95 6.56 -27.29
C PHE A 288 11.27 7.16 -26.76
N PRO A 289 12.42 6.47 -26.89
CA PRO A 289 13.67 6.86 -26.23
C PRO A 289 14.27 8.18 -26.73
N ASN A 290 13.92 8.61 -27.95
CA ASN A 290 14.43 9.84 -28.57
C ASN A 290 13.43 11.01 -28.46
N LYS A 291 12.25 10.80 -27.87
CA LYS A 291 11.26 11.86 -27.67
C LYS A 291 11.55 12.58 -26.36
N ASP A 292 11.29 13.89 -26.34
CA ASP A 292 11.33 14.64 -25.10
C ASP A 292 10.08 14.30 -24.25
N HIS A 293 10.31 13.86 -23.01
CA HIS A 293 9.29 13.51 -22.03
C HIS A 293 9.27 14.48 -20.84
N GLY A 294 9.97 15.61 -20.97
CA GLY A 294 10.13 16.59 -19.90
C GLY A 294 8.79 17.11 -19.36
N ASP A 295 7.82 17.38 -20.24
CA ASP A 295 6.50 17.86 -19.83
C ASP A 295 5.74 16.85 -18.97
N GLN A 296 5.80 15.56 -19.30
CA GLN A 296 5.17 14.49 -18.53
C GLN A 296 5.83 14.32 -17.15
N LEU A 297 7.17 14.37 -17.11
CA LEU A 297 7.93 14.24 -15.87
C LEU A 297 7.74 15.46 -14.96
N GLU A 298 7.74 16.67 -15.53
CA GLU A 298 7.46 17.91 -14.80
C GLU A 298 6.01 17.94 -14.29
N LEU A 299 5.03 17.49 -15.09
CA LEU A 299 3.64 17.35 -14.66
C LEU A 299 3.53 16.47 -13.41
N ILE A 300 4.13 15.27 -13.42
CA ILE A 300 4.13 14.38 -12.25
C ILE A 300 4.75 15.08 -11.04
N ALA A 301 5.93 15.68 -11.19
CA ALA A 301 6.63 16.32 -10.08
C ALA A 301 5.86 17.52 -9.51
N ARG A 302 5.26 18.33 -10.38
CA ARG A 302 4.48 19.50 -10.00
C ARG A 302 3.20 19.11 -9.25
N GLU A 303 2.45 18.16 -9.78
CA GLU A 303 1.17 17.75 -9.18
C GLU A 303 1.38 16.93 -7.90
N ASP A 304 2.41 16.08 -7.82
CA ASP A 304 2.76 15.33 -6.59
C ASP A 304 3.14 16.31 -5.48
N PHE A 305 3.96 17.32 -5.81
CA PHE A 305 4.26 18.39 -4.87
C PHE A 305 3.00 19.15 -4.45
N PHE A 306 2.12 19.51 -5.39
CA PHE A 306 0.91 20.26 -5.06
C PHE A 306 -0.02 19.48 -4.12
N GLN A 307 -0.32 18.22 -4.46
CA GLN A 307 -1.26 17.39 -3.71
C GLN A 307 -0.65 16.90 -2.39
N ASN A 308 0.53 16.30 -2.41
CA ASN A 308 1.09 15.58 -1.28
C ASN A 308 2.05 16.40 -0.42
N TYR A 309 2.59 17.51 -0.94
CA TYR A 309 3.39 18.45 -0.13
C TYR A 309 2.66 19.75 0.19
N PHE A 310 2.08 20.45 -0.78
CA PHE A 310 1.50 21.77 -0.54
C PHE A 310 0.13 21.68 0.15
N ASN A 311 -0.78 20.82 -0.30
CA ASN A 311 -2.12 20.69 0.29
C ASN A 311 -2.12 19.96 1.65
N THR A 312 -1.02 19.33 2.03
CA THR A 312 -0.88 18.66 3.33
C THR A 312 -0.52 19.62 4.47
N ARG A 313 -0.39 20.93 4.21
CA ARG A 313 -0.05 21.93 5.25
C ARG A 313 -1.17 22.02 6.29
N THR A 314 -0.76 22.11 7.55
CA THR A 314 -1.66 22.24 8.72
C THR A 314 -1.61 23.63 9.33
N LYS A 315 -0.84 24.56 8.76
CA LYS A 315 -0.76 25.97 9.13
C LYS A 315 -0.37 26.82 7.92
N GLY A 316 -0.58 28.13 8.00
CA GLY A 316 -0.29 29.07 6.91
C GLY A 316 -1.53 29.32 6.05
N LYS A 317 -1.35 29.52 4.74
CA LYS A 317 -2.44 29.87 3.81
C LYS A 317 -2.70 28.79 2.79
N ASP A 318 -3.97 28.53 2.50
CA ASP A 318 -4.42 27.62 1.44
C ASP A 318 -4.20 28.21 0.04
N ILE A 319 -4.65 27.49 -0.99
CA ILE A 319 -4.53 27.88 -2.39
C ILE A 319 -5.26 29.20 -2.73
N ASN A 320 -6.31 29.54 -1.96
CA ASN A 320 -7.09 30.77 -2.13
C ASN A 320 -6.55 31.92 -1.26
N GLY A 321 -5.43 31.71 -0.56
CA GLY A 321 -4.84 32.69 0.35
C GLY A 321 -5.56 32.82 1.70
N LYS A 322 -6.50 31.91 2.03
CA LYS A 322 -7.21 31.86 3.31
C LYS A 322 -6.37 31.13 4.36
N ASP A 323 -6.44 31.59 5.60
CA ASP A 323 -5.71 30.95 6.69
C ASP A 323 -6.23 29.53 6.98
N ILE A 324 -5.30 28.58 7.03
CA ILE A 324 -5.54 27.21 7.46
C ILE A 324 -5.63 27.21 8.98
N LYS A 325 -6.71 26.65 9.54
CA LYS A 325 -6.86 26.47 10.99
C LYS A 325 -5.69 25.61 11.51
N PRO A 326 -4.82 26.13 12.39
CA PRO A 326 -3.72 25.36 12.93
C PRO A 326 -4.21 24.13 13.71
N TYR A 327 -3.45 23.04 13.64
CA TYR A 327 -3.63 21.92 14.56
C TYR A 327 -3.45 22.40 16.01
N VAL A 328 -4.37 21.99 16.88
CA VAL A 328 -4.33 22.25 18.31
C VAL A 328 -4.55 20.93 19.03
N TRP A 329 -3.60 20.53 19.86
CA TRP A 329 -3.69 19.33 20.66
C TRP A 329 -4.84 19.43 21.68
N ASN A 330 -5.69 18.41 21.72
CA ASN A 330 -6.88 18.35 22.59
C ASN A 330 -6.68 17.51 23.86
N GLY A 331 -5.49 16.91 24.05
CA GLY A 331 -5.15 16.17 25.25
C GLY A 331 -4.71 17.09 26.40
N ARG A 332 -4.29 16.47 27.51
CA ARG A 332 -3.84 17.19 28.70
C ARG A 332 -2.83 16.38 29.51
N VAL A 333 -1.81 17.09 29.97
CA VAL A 333 -0.76 16.53 30.84
C VAL A 333 -1.32 16.21 32.25
N GLY A 334 -2.36 16.91 32.69
CA GLY A 334 -3.12 16.56 33.90
C GLY A 334 -4.01 15.34 33.64
N GLY A 335 -3.73 14.21 34.30
CA GLY A 335 -4.44 12.94 34.08
C GLY A 335 -3.89 12.08 32.94
N CYS A 336 -2.80 12.51 32.29
CA CYS A 336 -2.10 11.76 31.24
C CYS A 336 -3.01 11.35 30.07
N ASP A 337 -3.81 12.31 29.63
CA ASP A 337 -4.74 12.17 28.52
C ASP A 337 -4.02 12.56 27.22
N GLN A 338 -3.77 11.57 26.36
CA GLN A 338 -2.99 11.75 25.14
C GLN A 338 -3.75 12.56 24.07
N GLY A 339 -5.07 12.70 24.21
CA GLY A 339 -5.94 13.28 23.19
C GLY A 339 -6.05 12.40 21.94
N THR A 340 -6.52 12.99 20.86
CA THR A 340 -6.74 12.32 19.57
C THR A 340 -6.21 13.18 18.41
N ILE A 341 -5.97 12.53 17.27
CA ILE A 341 -5.63 13.20 16.01
C ILE A 341 -6.62 12.74 14.96
N ASP A 342 -7.28 13.70 14.31
CA ASP A 342 -8.26 13.42 13.27
C ASP A 342 -7.61 12.71 12.06
N SER A 343 -8.36 11.84 11.41
CA SER A 343 -7.89 11.09 10.23
C SER A 343 -7.43 12.00 9.10
N GLU A 344 -8.03 13.19 8.93
CA GLU A 344 -7.57 14.18 7.96
C GLU A 344 -6.11 14.62 8.22
N ILE A 345 -5.74 14.82 9.49
CA ILE A 345 -4.37 15.19 9.85
C ILE A 345 -3.44 14.00 9.68
N GLN A 346 -3.85 12.79 10.06
CA GLN A 346 -3.06 11.58 9.83
C GLN A 346 -2.76 11.38 8.34
N ASN A 347 -3.77 11.54 7.48
CA ASN A 347 -3.63 11.46 6.02
C ASN A 347 -2.64 12.52 5.51
N LYS A 348 -2.76 13.77 5.96
CA LYS A 348 -1.80 14.83 5.57
C LYS A 348 -0.35 14.52 5.99
N VAL A 349 -0.14 13.85 7.11
CA VAL A 349 1.21 13.43 7.52
C VAL A 349 1.74 12.32 6.62
N VAL A 350 0.98 11.23 6.44
CA VAL A 350 1.43 10.09 5.62
C VAL A 350 1.60 10.48 4.14
N ASP A 351 0.73 11.33 3.59
CA ASP A 351 0.86 11.86 2.22
C ASP A 351 2.18 12.63 2.05
N ARG A 352 2.56 13.45 3.04
CA ARG A 352 3.83 14.17 2.99
C ARG A 352 5.03 13.26 3.14
N ILE A 353 4.95 12.23 3.98
CA ILE A 353 6.01 11.21 4.07
C ILE A 353 6.15 10.52 2.72
N ASN A 354 5.05 10.10 2.10
CA ASN A 354 5.02 9.39 0.82
C ASN A 354 5.45 10.27 -0.35
N TYR A 355 5.19 11.58 -0.32
CA TYR A 355 5.80 12.53 -1.25
C TYR A 355 7.32 12.38 -1.26
N PHE A 356 7.98 12.49 -0.10
CA PHE A 356 9.44 12.38 -0.02
C PHE A 356 9.94 10.99 -0.38
N ARG A 357 9.30 9.94 0.14
CA ARG A 357 9.67 8.54 -0.10
C ARG A 357 9.60 8.16 -1.58
N ARG A 358 8.46 8.41 -2.23
CA ARG A 358 8.27 8.14 -3.66
C ARG A 358 9.25 8.94 -4.52
N ASN A 359 9.50 10.21 -4.17
CA ASN A 359 10.44 11.05 -4.89
C ASN A 359 11.87 10.51 -4.79
N ALA A 360 12.28 10.02 -3.61
CA ALA A 360 13.59 9.41 -3.39
C ALA A 360 13.72 7.97 -3.96
N GLY A 361 12.67 7.40 -4.54
CA GLY A 361 12.69 6.06 -5.13
C GLY A 361 12.54 4.92 -4.13
N VAL A 362 11.90 5.17 -2.98
CA VAL A 362 11.59 4.13 -1.99
C VAL A 362 10.07 3.90 -1.86
N PRO A 363 9.63 2.69 -1.46
CA PRO A 363 8.20 2.36 -1.34
C PRO A 363 7.45 3.29 -0.40
N GLU A 364 6.17 3.52 -0.69
CA GLU A 364 5.26 4.25 0.21
C GLU A 364 4.96 3.45 1.47
N VAL A 365 4.63 4.16 2.54
CA VAL A 365 4.19 3.58 3.82
C VAL A 365 2.70 3.84 4.05
N LEU A 366 2.11 3.02 4.92
CA LEU A 366 0.77 3.20 5.45
C LEU A 366 0.86 3.50 6.94
N PHE A 367 -0.15 4.19 7.47
CA PHE A 367 -0.34 4.31 8.91
C PHE A 367 -1.32 3.26 9.40
N ASP A 368 -1.00 2.64 10.53
CA ASP A 368 -1.94 1.83 11.28
C ASP A 368 -2.36 2.50 12.59
N GLU A 369 -3.54 2.14 13.07
CA GLU A 369 -4.17 2.77 14.23
C GLU A 369 -3.39 2.53 15.53
N ALA A 370 -2.82 1.35 15.73
CA ALA A 370 -2.11 1.00 16.96
C ALA A 370 -0.78 1.78 17.06
N THR A 371 -0.02 1.85 15.97
CA THR A 371 1.23 2.63 15.93
C THR A 371 0.96 4.13 16.11
N ASN A 372 -0.13 4.65 15.55
CA ASN A 372 -0.58 6.03 15.79
C ASN A 372 -0.87 6.29 17.27
N GLU A 373 -1.61 5.39 17.93
CA GLU A 373 -1.91 5.50 19.36
C GLU A 373 -0.62 5.53 20.20
N TYR A 374 0.34 4.67 19.88
CA TYR A 374 1.61 4.56 20.62
C TYR A 374 2.45 5.82 20.42
N CYS A 375 2.50 6.35 19.20
CA CYS A 375 3.18 7.61 18.91
C CYS A 375 2.51 8.78 19.64
N GLN A 376 1.18 8.78 19.80
CA GLN A 376 0.49 9.83 20.55
C GLN A 376 0.80 9.78 22.05
N LYS A 377 0.89 8.58 22.64
CA LYS A 377 1.39 8.38 24.01
C LYS A 377 2.81 8.92 24.17
N ALA A 378 3.69 8.61 23.22
CA ALA A 378 5.05 9.12 23.22
C ALA A 378 5.11 10.66 23.12
N ALA A 379 4.31 11.28 22.24
CA ALA A 379 4.25 12.72 22.10
C ALA A 379 3.76 13.40 23.40
N LEU A 380 2.77 12.81 24.09
CA LEU A 380 2.35 13.26 25.43
C LEU A 380 3.50 13.14 26.44
N MET A 381 4.26 12.05 26.44
CA MET A 381 5.42 11.87 27.33
C MET A 381 6.47 12.98 27.10
N MET A 382 6.83 13.27 25.85
CA MET A 382 7.78 14.35 25.53
C MET A 382 7.25 15.71 25.99
N THR A 383 5.95 15.95 25.79
CA THR A 383 5.26 17.19 26.18
C THR A 383 5.22 17.37 27.69
N ALA A 384 4.87 16.32 28.43
CA ALA A 384 4.74 16.35 29.88
C ALA A 384 6.07 16.60 30.61
N ASN A 385 7.19 16.31 29.94
CA ASN A 385 8.55 16.43 30.50
C ASN A 385 9.39 17.50 29.79
N ASN A 386 8.86 18.17 28.75
CA ASN A 386 9.56 19.18 27.94
C ASN A 386 10.93 18.72 27.41
N ALA A 387 11.04 17.45 27.01
CA ALA A 387 12.30 16.83 26.59
C ALA A 387 12.06 15.78 25.50
N LEU A 388 13.05 15.56 24.64
CA LEU A 388 13.10 14.43 23.70
C LEU A 388 13.97 13.32 24.29
N SER A 389 13.53 12.06 24.21
CA SER A 389 14.35 10.90 24.54
C SER A 389 13.88 9.67 23.77
N HIS A 390 14.79 8.93 23.14
CA HIS A 390 14.48 7.62 22.57
C HIS A 390 14.35 6.53 23.64
N GLU A 391 14.86 6.77 24.85
CA GLU A 391 14.78 5.84 25.99
C GLU A 391 14.24 6.62 27.20
N PRO A 392 12.96 7.01 27.18
CA PRO A 392 12.37 7.81 28.26
C PRO A 392 12.31 6.98 29.57
N PRO A 393 12.91 7.46 30.67
CA PRO A 393 12.95 6.71 31.92
C PRO A 393 11.54 6.60 32.54
N LYS A 394 11.29 5.49 33.25
CA LYS A 394 10.00 5.23 33.94
C LYS A 394 9.59 6.32 34.95
N THR A 395 10.51 7.20 35.34
CA THR A 395 10.26 8.34 36.24
C THR A 395 9.61 9.54 35.54
N TRP A 396 9.53 9.54 34.21
CA TRP A 396 8.87 10.60 33.46
C TRP A 396 7.38 10.69 33.78
N ARG A 397 6.87 11.91 33.80
CA ARG A 397 5.43 12.15 33.91
C ARG A 397 4.73 11.57 32.68
N CYS A 398 3.58 10.91 32.90
CA CYS A 398 2.80 10.26 31.86
C CYS A 398 3.52 9.17 31.08
N TRP A 399 4.56 8.57 31.69
CA TRP A 399 5.22 7.41 31.12
C TRP A 399 4.23 6.24 30.93
N SER A 400 4.29 5.61 29.76
CA SER A 400 3.63 4.33 29.47
C SER A 400 4.58 3.41 28.73
N SER A 401 4.34 2.10 28.80
CA SER A 401 5.09 1.09 28.06
C SER A 401 5.02 1.31 26.56
N GLU A 402 3.82 1.60 26.05
CA GLU A 402 3.58 1.78 24.62
C GLU A 402 4.23 3.05 24.09
N GLY A 403 4.15 4.15 24.86
CA GLY A 403 4.78 5.43 24.49
C GLY A 403 6.30 5.35 24.55
N ALA A 404 6.88 4.66 25.53
CA ALA A 404 8.32 4.39 25.57
C ALA A 404 8.78 3.53 24.39
N TYR A 405 7.97 2.52 24.03
CA TYR A 405 8.24 1.67 22.87
C TYR A 405 8.21 2.46 21.56
N ALA A 406 7.20 3.31 21.34
CA ALA A 406 7.18 4.19 20.18
C ALA A 406 8.35 5.17 20.16
N ALA A 407 8.69 5.80 21.29
CA ALA A 407 9.81 6.75 21.36
C ALA A 407 11.14 6.15 20.88
N LYS A 408 11.37 4.87 21.20
CA LYS A 408 12.54 4.12 20.77
C LYS A 408 12.60 3.86 19.26
N HIS A 409 11.44 3.71 18.61
CA HIS A 409 11.32 3.34 17.19
C HIS A 409 10.93 4.52 16.28
N SER A 410 10.97 5.73 16.81
CA SER A 410 10.44 6.91 16.13
C SER A 410 11.47 8.01 15.96
N LEU A 411 11.24 8.83 14.95
CA LEU A 411 11.82 10.16 14.79
C LEU A 411 11.09 11.11 15.75
N LEU A 412 11.87 11.86 16.53
CA LEU A 412 11.36 12.73 17.59
C LEU A 412 11.67 14.18 17.23
N ILE A 413 10.63 15.00 17.09
CA ILE A 413 10.75 16.40 16.69
C ILE A 413 10.14 17.31 17.75
N LYS A 414 10.83 18.42 18.02
CA LYS A 414 10.35 19.53 18.86
C LYS A 414 10.12 20.76 17.97
N GLU A 415 9.17 21.62 18.36
CA GLU A 415 8.83 22.91 17.72
C GLU A 415 8.20 22.82 16.32
N ALA A 416 7.98 21.61 15.82
CA ALA A 416 7.19 21.33 14.64
C ALA A 416 6.22 20.20 14.94
N ASN A 417 4.97 20.37 14.50
CA ASN A 417 3.94 19.37 14.64
C ASN A 417 3.44 18.85 13.28
N THR A 418 2.75 17.71 13.28
CA THR A 418 2.02 17.18 12.12
C THR A 418 2.90 17.12 10.85
N SER A 419 2.39 17.55 9.69
CA SER A 419 3.13 17.49 8.43
C SER A 419 4.32 18.45 8.37
N MET A 420 4.40 19.45 9.24
CA MET A 420 5.58 20.32 9.32
C MET A 420 6.79 19.55 9.85
N ALA A 421 6.58 18.67 10.83
CA ALA A 421 7.65 17.83 11.39
C ALA A 421 8.29 16.93 10.32
N VAL A 422 7.50 16.41 9.38
CA VAL A 422 8.01 15.62 8.23
C VAL A 422 8.99 16.44 7.38
N THR A 423 8.68 17.73 7.16
CA THR A 423 9.60 18.62 6.41
C THR A 423 10.89 18.87 7.19
N TYR A 424 10.81 19.00 8.52
CA TYR A 424 12.00 19.16 9.37
C TYR A 424 12.87 17.90 9.42
N ILE A 425 12.24 16.73 9.45
CA ILE A 425 12.91 15.43 9.33
C ILE A 425 13.64 15.32 8.00
N MET A 426 13.03 15.80 6.91
CA MET A 426 13.65 15.79 5.61
C MET A 426 14.71 16.89 5.45
N ASP A 427 14.53 18.10 5.95
CA ASP A 427 15.55 19.16 5.96
C ASP A 427 16.56 18.96 7.11
N ASP A 428 16.94 17.71 7.39
CA ASP A 428 17.84 17.37 8.49
C ASP A 428 19.21 18.03 8.29
N LYS A 429 19.47 19.06 9.11
CA LYS A 429 20.71 19.84 9.10
C LYS A 429 21.85 19.15 9.82
N ASN A 430 21.60 18.01 10.48
CA ASN A 430 22.65 17.21 11.09
C ASN A 430 23.61 16.68 10.01
N PRO A 431 24.94 16.72 10.24
CA PRO A 431 25.92 16.16 9.30
C PRO A 431 25.69 14.69 8.94
N SER A 432 25.00 13.90 9.78
CA SER A 432 24.65 12.51 9.48
C SER A 432 23.36 12.34 8.68
N ALA A 433 22.51 13.37 8.60
CA ALA A 433 21.14 13.33 8.09
C ALA A 433 20.30 12.15 8.64
N GLY A 434 20.55 11.75 9.89
CA GLY A 434 19.97 10.54 10.50
C GLY A 434 18.45 10.47 10.45
N ASN A 435 17.74 11.59 10.65
CA ASN A 435 16.28 11.60 10.58
C ASN A 435 15.79 11.31 9.15
N ARG A 436 16.41 11.95 8.15
CA ARG A 436 16.11 11.71 6.73
C ARG A 436 16.39 10.26 6.34
N ARG A 437 17.52 9.69 6.77
CA ARG A 437 17.93 8.32 6.48
C ARG A 437 16.89 7.31 6.94
N TRP A 438 16.36 7.49 8.15
CA TRP A 438 15.30 6.63 8.68
C TRP A 438 13.95 6.86 8.01
N LEU A 439 13.57 8.11 7.72
CA LEU A 439 12.31 8.37 6.99
C LEU A 439 12.32 7.77 5.58
N LEU A 440 13.49 7.72 4.93
CA LEU A 440 13.70 7.13 3.61
C LEU A 440 14.19 5.68 3.68
N TYR A 441 14.06 5.01 4.82
CA TYR A 441 14.46 3.60 4.94
C TYR A 441 13.61 2.73 4.01
N PRO A 442 14.21 2.01 3.03
CA PRO A 442 13.45 1.34 1.97
C PRO A 442 12.52 0.25 2.46
N ASN A 443 12.91 -0.48 3.51
CA ASN A 443 12.14 -1.63 3.98
C ASN A 443 11.02 -1.26 4.97
N GLY A 444 10.80 0.03 5.23
CA GLY A 444 9.65 0.50 5.99
C GLY A 444 8.35 0.36 5.19
N ARG A 445 7.29 -0.15 5.84
CA ARG A 445 5.95 -0.35 5.28
C ARG A 445 4.85 0.23 6.16
N VAL A 446 4.99 0.12 7.47
CA VAL A 446 3.99 0.52 8.45
C VAL A 446 4.59 1.53 9.42
N TYR A 447 4.13 2.76 9.32
CA TYR A 447 4.54 3.88 10.17
C TYR A 447 3.38 4.31 11.07
N GLY A 448 3.65 5.27 11.95
CA GLY A 448 2.61 5.91 12.73
C GLY A 448 3.03 7.30 13.17
N HIS A 449 2.06 8.08 13.62
CA HIS A 449 2.26 9.48 13.95
C HIS A 449 1.44 9.88 15.17
N GLY A 450 2.13 10.61 16.06
CA GLY A 450 1.57 11.32 17.19
C GLY A 450 2.12 12.74 17.24
N SER A 451 1.27 13.67 17.67
CA SER A 451 1.62 15.08 17.81
C SER A 451 0.90 15.70 19.00
N THR A 452 1.61 16.57 19.72
CA THR A 452 1.01 17.62 20.54
C THR A 452 1.25 18.97 19.86
N ASN A 453 1.10 20.09 20.59
CA ASN A 453 1.36 21.41 20.02
C ASN A 453 2.81 21.57 19.54
N ASP A 454 3.77 21.06 20.32
CA ASP A 454 5.20 21.33 20.13
C ASP A 454 6.05 20.06 19.94
N TYR A 455 5.46 18.87 20.06
CA TYR A 455 6.19 17.61 19.95
C TYR A 455 5.54 16.69 18.94
N THR A 456 6.35 16.11 18.06
CA THR A 456 5.93 15.07 17.12
C THR A 456 6.78 13.82 17.26
N VAL A 457 6.11 12.69 17.14
CA VAL A 457 6.69 11.35 17.10
C VAL A 457 6.22 10.70 15.81
N ILE A 458 7.15 10.31 14.95
CA ILE A 458 6.87 9.54 13.73
C ILE A 458 7.61 8.22 13.82
N TRP A 459 6.87 7.12 13.95
CA TRP A 459 7.46 5.79 13.87
C TRP A 459 8.08 5.59 12.49
N ALA A 460 9.37 5.28 12.44
CA ALA A 460 10.09 5.08 11.19
C ALA A 460 11.05 3.88 11.22
N LEU A 461 11.35 3.34 12.41
CA LEU A 461 12.11 2.10 12.57
C LEU A 461 11.14 0.92 12.43
N ASP A 462 10.76 0.67 11.18
CA ASP A 462 9.98 -0.47 10.74
C ASP A 462 10.77 -1.22 9.66
N ASP A 463 10.84 -2.54 9.80
CA ASP A 463 11.55 -3.45 8.89
C ASP A 463 10.59 -4.55 8.37
N SER A 464 9.28 -4.31 8.44
CA SER A 464 8.23 -5.25 8.03
C SER A 464 7.98 -5.31 6.52
N GLY A 465 8.70 -4.51 5.74
CA GLY A 465 8.70 -4.60 4.29
C GLY A 465 9.31 -5.91 3.77
N THR A 466 9.23 -6.08 2.46
CA THR A 466 9.85 -7.20 1.73
C THR A 466 10.86 -6.69 0.71
N THR A 467 11.33 -5.47 0.89
CA THR A 467 12.26 -4.81 -0.01
C THR A 467 13.64 -5.41 0.18
N ASP A 468 14.17 -6.05 -0.86
CA ASP A 468 15.50 -6.63 -0.80
C ASP A 468 16.54 -5.50 -0.76
N SER A 469 17.35 -5.47 0.31
CA SER A 469 18.48 -4.53 0.41
C SER A 469 19.44 -4.61 -0.78
N ALA A 470 19.49 -5.76 -1.47
CA ALA A 470 20.26 -5.94 -2.70
C ALA A 470 19.80 -5.00 -3.83
N ASP A 471 18.50 -4.65 -3.90
CA ASP A 471 18.01 -3.69 -4.90
C ASP A 471 18.70 -2.32 -4.76
N TYR A 472 19.05 -1.94 -3.53
CA TYR A 472 19.65 -0.65 -3.19
C TYR A 472 21.18 -0.71 -3.11
N MET A 473 21.80 -1.78 -3.59
CA MET A 473 23.25 -1.84 -3.85
C MET A 473 23.64 -1.11 -5.15
N ASP A 474 22.70 -0.98 -6.09
CA ASP A 474 22.89 -0.31 -7.39
C ASP A 474 21.84 0.78 -7.68
N LYS A 475 20.84 0.95 -6.81
CA LYS A 475 19.81 1.99 -6.90
C LYS A 475 19.96 2.98 -5.74
N PRO A 476 20.69 4.09 -5.90
CA PRO A 476 20.91 5.02 -4.80
C PRO A 476 19.64 5.80 -4.42
N ILE A 477 19.45 6.00 -3.12
CA ILE A 477 18.37 6.82 -2.55
C ILE A 477 18.91 8.24 -2.37
N CYS A 478 18.44 9.16 -3.19
CA CYS A 478 19.01 10.51 -3.26
C CYS A 478 18.01 11.59 -2.84
N TRP A 479 18.53 12.63 -2.19
CA TRP A 479 17.83 13.90 -2.06
C TRP A 479 18.80 15.06 -2.31
N PRO A 480 18.54 15.97 -3.27
CA PRO A 480 17.44 15.98 -4.24
C PRO A 480 17.36 14.69 -5.06
N PRO A 481 16.14 14.27 -5.46
CA PRO A 481 15.95 13.03 -6.20
C PRO A 481 16.37 13.17 -7.65
N LYS A 482 16.66 12.03 -8.31
CA LYS A 482 16.81 11.97 -9.76
C LYS A 482 15.50 12.43 -10.45
N GLY A 483 15.62 13.28 -11.46
CA GLY A 483 14.50 13.78 -12.25
C GLY A 483 14.00 15.15 -11.77
N TYR A 484 12.70 15.39 -11.95
CA TYR A 484 12.11 16.72 -11.78
C TYR A 484 11.81 17.04 -10.31
N LEU A 485 12.20 18.24 -9.85
CA LEU A 485 11.96 18.71 -8.48
C LEU A 485 11.64 20.22 -8.44
N PRO A 486 10.61 20.66 -7.70
CA PRO A 486 10.40 22.08 -7.43
C PRO A 486 11.61 22.69 -6.69
N GLN A 487 12.11 23.84 -7.15
CA GLN A 487 13.30 24.49 -6.56
C GLN A 487 13.18 24.77 -5.06
N LEU A 488 11.97 24.96 -4.53
CA LEU A 488 11.78 25.16 -3.10
C LEU A 488 12.22 23.95 -2.26
N MET A 489 12.22 22.74 -2.84
CA MET A 489 12.60 21.48 -2.22
C MET A 489 14.10 21.18 -2.28
N LEU A 490 14.90 22.06 -2.91
CA LEU A 490 16.35 22.03 -2.78
C LEU A 490 16.75 22.39 -1.35
N MET A 491 17.03 21.37 -0.55
CA MET A 491 17.51 21.47 0.83
C MET A 491 19.02 21.76 0.86
N GLU A 492 19.52 22.19 2.02
CA GLU A 492 20.94 22.51 2.18
C GLU A 492 21.81 21.25 2.13
N ASN A 493 21.47 20.26 2.97
CA ASN A 493 22.16 18.97 2.98
C ASN A 493 21.61 18.10 1.85
N TRP A 494 22.45 17.74 0.88
CA TRP A 494 22.15 16.73 -0.13
C TRP A 494 22.62 15.37 0.39
N THR A 495 21.90 14.32 0.04
CA THR A 495 22.16 12.95 0.50
C THR A 495 22.20 11.98 -0.67
N PHE A 496 23.18 11.09 -0.65
CA PHE A 496 23.28 9.93 -1.52
C PHE A 496 23.43 8.69 -0.63
N SER A 497 22.41 7.83 -0.61
CA SER A 497 22.45 6.58 0.17
C SER A 497 22.52 5.38 -0.75
N LEU A 498 23.36 4.41 -0.40
CA LEU A 498 23.58 3.17 -1.17
C LEU A 498 24.02 2.09 -0.18
N TYR A 499 23.55 0.84 -0.34
CA TYR A 499 24.02 -0.28 0.49
C TYR A 499 25.39 -0.78 0.02
N ALA A 500 26.38 0.09 0.19
CA ALA A 500 27.78 -0.12 -0.14
C ALA A 500 28.67 0.64 0.86
N ASP A 501 29.96 0.32 0.85
CA ASP A 501 30.94 1.17 1.52
C ASP A 501 31.06 2.50 0.76
N LEU A 502 30.79 3.60 1.48
CA LEU A 502 30.90 4.95 0.98
C LEU A 502 32.10 5.69 1.59
N THR A 503 32.95 4.98 2.33
CA THR A 503 34.22 5.49 2.84
C THR A 503 35.05 5.98 1.65
N ASP A 504 35.58 7.20 1.78
CA ASP A 504 36.38 7.90 0.76
C ASP A 504 35.68 8.19 -0.58
N ALA A 505 34.35 8.02 -0.66
CA ALA A 505 33.61 8.39 -1.85
C ALA A 505 33.68 9.90 -2.13
N THR A 506 33.74 10.27 -3.41
CA THR A 506 33.85 11.66 -3.86
C THR A 506 32.62 12.08 -4.65
N VAL A 507 32.28 13.37 -4.57
CA VAL A 507 31.10 13.94 -5.22
C VAL A 507 31.49 15.14 -6.09
N LYS A 508 30.96 15.18 -7.31
CA LYS A 508 31.00 16.34 -8.19
C LYS A 508 29.58 16.76 -8.54
N VAL A 509 29.35 18.07 -8.55
CA VAL A 509 28.07 18.64 -8.98
C VAL A 509 28.34 19.69 -10.04
N MET A 510 27.61 19.64 -11.15
CA MET A 510 27.59 20.71 -12.15
C MET A 510 26.19 21.31 -12.19
N GLN A 511 26.09 22.64 -12.19
CA GLN A 511 24.85 23.36 -12.42
C GLN A 511 24.87 23.94 -13.84
N ASP A 512 23.93 23.54 -14.69
CA ASP A 512 23.82 24.02 -16.07
C ASP A 512 25.17 23.96 -16.82
N GLY A 513 25.88 22.84 -16.66
CA GLY A 513 27.21 22.60 -17.23
C GLY A 513 28.39 23.29 -16.55
N LYS A 514 28.18 24.04 -15.45
CA LYS A 514 29.25 24.71 -14.68
C LYS A 514 29.53 23.97 -13.38
N PRO A 515 30.80 23.65 -13.06
CA PRO A 515 31.12 22.96 -11.81
C PRO A 515 30.80 23.82 -10.59
N LEU A 516 30.30 23.19 -9.52
CA LEU A 516 30.09 23.79 -8.21
C LEU A 516 31.12 23.26 -7.21
N ASP A 517 31.49 24.10 -6.24
CA ASP A 517 32.23 23.65 -5.06
C ASP A 517 31.32 22.80 -4.17
N VAL A 518 31.80 21.62 -3.76
CA VAL A 518 31.04 20.66 -2.96
C VAL A 518 31.77 20.39 -1.65
N ASN A 519 31.12 20.64 -0.52
CA ASN A 519 31.59 20.22 0.79
C ASN A 519 30.98 18.86 1.14
N VAL A 520 31.80 17.82 1.32
CA VAL A 520 31.35 16.48 1.74
C VAL A 520 31.56 16.36 3.24
N GLU A 521 30.50 16.03 3.99
CA GLU A 521 30.58 15.79 5.42
C GLU A 521 31.32 14.47 5.71
N PRO A 522 31.95 14.31 6.89
CA PRO A 522 32.53 13.04 7.29
C PRO A 522 31.50 11.91 7.23
N TYR A 523 31.89 10.78 6.64
CA TYR A 523 31.03 9.59 6.56
C TYR A 523 30.76 9.00 7.94
N LEU A 524 29.49 8.69 8.24
CA LEU A 524 29.02 8.16 9.52
C LEU A 524 28.10 6.94 9.33
N GLU A 525 28.48 5.83 9.96
CA GLU A 525 27.68 4.61 10.03
C GLU A 525 26.58 4.67 11.11
N GLY A 526 25.65 3.70 11.09
CA GLY A 526 24.74 3.42 12.21
C GLY A 526 23.32 4.00 12.13
N TYR A 527 22.88 4.51 10.97
CA TYR A 527 21.53 5.08 10.79
C TYR A 527 20.93 4.66 9.46
N GLY A 528 19.80 3.95 9.42
CA GLY A 528 19.16 3.54 8.15
C GLY A 528 20.15 2.98 7.11
N ALA A 529 20.01 3.40 5.84
CA ALA A 529 20.96 3.06 4.79
C ALA A 529 22.30 3.81 4.94
N PRO A 530 23.45 3.25 4.49
CA PRO A 530 24.71 3.98 4.40
C PRO A 530 24.58 5.23 3.51
N THR A 531 25.07 6.39 3.95
CA THR A 531 24.78 7.68 3.30
C THR A 531 25.97 8.63 3.29
N LEU A 532 26.21 9.26 2.14
CA LEU A 532 27.02 10.47 2.01
C LEU A 532 26.14 11.70 2.17
N VAL A 533 26.59 12.65 2.98
CA VAL A 533 25.98 13.97 3.09
C VAL A 533 26.94 14.99 2.48
N PHE A 534 26.44 15.82 1.58
CA PHE A 534 27.25 16.83 0.89
C PHE A 534 26.46 18.10 0.59
N LYS A 535 27.16 19.21 0.40
CA LYS A 535 26.58 20.54 0.20
C LYS A 535 27.22 21.21 -1.02
N PRO A 536 26.54 21.25 -2.18
CA PRO A 536 26.99 22.05 -3.30
C PRO A 536 26.75 23.56 -3.02
N THR A 537 27.70 24.40 -3.41
CA THR A 537 27.66 25.85 -3.18
C THR A 537 27.04 26.57 -4.38
N TYR A 538 25.81 27.07 -4.22
CA TYR A 538 25.10 27.87 -5.23
C TYR A 538 24.14 28.86 -4.55
N ASN A 539 23.73 29.92 -5.29
CA ASN A 539 22.76 30.89 -4.78
C ASN A 539 21.34 30.52 -5.21
N LYS A 540 20.57 29.94 -4.28
CA LYS A 540 19.18 29.53 -4.50
C LYS A 540 18.27 30.67 -5.00
N ASN A 541 18.53 31.92 -4.61
CA ASN A 541 17.73 33.09 -5.01
C ASN A 541 18.03 33.57 -6.43
N LEU A 542 19.13 33.12 -7.03
CA LEU A 542 19.55 33.47 -8.39
C LEU A 542 19.36 32.30 -9.36
N LEU A 543 18.66 31.24 -8.96
CA LEU A 543 18.36 30.14 -9.87
C LEU A 543 17.47 30.63 -11.03
N PRO A 544 17.78 30.24 -12.28
CA PRO A 544 16.88 30.45 -13.40
C PRO A 544 15.56 29.68 -13.20
N LEU A 545 14.52 29.99 -14.01
CA LEU A 545 13.21 29.32 -13.88
C LEU A 545 13.30 27.80 -14.02
N LYS A 546 14.26 27.29 -14.80
CA LYS A 546 14.64 25.88 -14.84
C LYS A 546 16.16 25.79 -14.76
N SER A 547 16.68 24.82 -14.02
CA SER A 547 18.12 24.59 -13.85
C SER A 547 18.38 23.10 -13.65
N GLU A 548 19.45 22.58 -14.24
CA GLU A 548 19.86 21.18 -14.11
C GLU A 548 21.10 21.05 -13.23
N PHE A 549 21.08 20.04 -12.35
CA PHE A 549 22.23 19.65 -11.56
C PHE A 549 22.67 18.23 -11.92
N ASP A 550 23.82 18.10 -12.59
CA ASP A 550 24.47 16.81 -12.83
C ASP A 550 25.26 16.41 -11.59
N VAL A 551 24.89 15.31 -10.96
CA VAL A 551 25.58 14.77 -9.79
C VAL A 551 26.32 13.50 -10.18
N GLN A 552 27.61 13.46 -9.85
CA GLN A 552 28.47 12.30 -10.03
C GLN A 552 29.03 11.90 -8.66
N VAL A 553 28.80 10.65 -8.28
CA VAL A 553 29.38 10.03 -7.08
C VAL A 553 30.31 8.91 -7.51
N SER A 554 31.56 8.96 -7.07
CA SER A 554 32.57 7.95 -7.34
C SER A 554 32.96 7.25 -6.05
N LEU A 555 32.82 5.92 -6.01
CA LEU A 555 33.19 5.09 -4.87
C LEU A 555 34.66 4.66 -4.95
N SER A 556 35.21 4.26 -3.81
CA SER A 556 36.60 3.76 -3.70
C SER A 556 36.84 2.45 -4.45
N ASP A 557 35.79 1.65 -4.67
CA ASP A 557 35.82 0.42 -5.46
C ASP A 557 35.80 0.63 -6.99
N GLY A 558 35.75 1.89 -7.44
CA GLY A 558 35.73 2.28 -8.85
C GLY A 558 34.34 2.37 -9.47
N ARG A 559 33.26 2.03 -8.75
CA ARG A 559 31.89 2.26 -9.23
C ARG A 559 31.58 3.75 -9.28
N GLN A 560 30.79 4.14 -10.28
CA GLN A 560 30.38 5.51 -10.49
C GLN A 560 28.89 5.59 -10.74
N PHE A 561 28.22 6.49 -10.02
CA PHE A 561 26.80 6.77 -10.13
C PHE A 561 26.61 8.19 -10.64
N ASN A 562 25.81 8.35 -11.70
CA ASN A 562 25.46 9.65 -12.25
C ASN A 562 23.94 9.82 -12.26
N TYR A 563 23.45 10.97 -11.84
CA TYR A 563 22.04 11.33 -11.96
C TYR A 563 21.87 12.83 -12.15
N VAL A 564 20.76 13.22 -12.78
CA VAL A 564 20.41 14.61 -13.05
C VAL A 564 19.22 15.01 -12.19
N VAL A 565 19.30 16.19 -11.58
CA VAL A 565 18.20 16.85 -10.89
C VAL A 565 17.74 18.02 -11.75
N SER A 566 16.57 17.89 -12.38
CA SER A 566 15.97 18.92 -13.22
C SER A 566 15.04 19.76 -12.34
N THR A 567 15.43 21.00 -12.04
CA THR A 567 14.67 21.85 -11.12
C THR A 567 13.84 22.87 -11.86
N PHE A 568 12.67 23.20 -11.31
CA PHE A 568 11.79 24.23 -11.87
C PHE A 568 11.22 25.14 -10.78
N ALA A 569 11.09 26.43 -11.11
CA ALA A 569 10.44 27.41 -10.27
C ALA A 569 8.93 27.14 -10.24
N TYR A 570 8.39 26.90 -9.05
CA TYR A 570 6.96 26.65 -8.89
C TYR A 570 6.45 27.29 -7.61
N ASN A 571 5.36 28.04 -7.74
CA ASN A 571 4.62 28.61 -6.64
C ASN A 571 3.13 28.29 -6.86
N PRO A 572 2.55 27.34 -6.11
CA PRO A 572 1.14 26.98 -6.28
C PRO A 572 0.16 28.15 -6.11
N VAL A 573 0.55 29.21 -5.39
CA VAL A 573 -0.34 30.35 -5.07
C VAL A 573 -0.34 31.41 -6.18
N ARG A 574 0.52 31.31 -7.19
CA ARG A 574 0.71 32.35 -8.23
C ARG A 574 0.42 31.85 -9.63
#